data_AF-A0A173T069-F1
#
_entry.id   AF-A0A173T069-F1
#
_cell.length_a   1.000
_cell.length_b   1.000
_cell.length_c   1.000
_cell.angle_alpha   90.00
_cell.angle_beta   90.00
_cell.angle_gamma   90.00
#
_symmetry.space_group_name_H-M   'P 1'
#
loop_
_entity.id
_entity.type
_entity.pdbx_description
1 polymer ?
#
loop_
_entity_poly.entity_id
_entity_poly.type
_entity_poly.pdbx_seq_one_letter_code
_entity_poly.pdbx_strand_id
1 'polypeptide(L)'
;MATKTINVDVLAKMFLAGAQNIEAKKDYINELNVFPVPDGDTGTNMSMTIMSAAKEVTALNKPAMKDLAKAISSGSLRGARGNSGVILSQLLRGFTKAIKEEKEIDVLALAAACQRARDTAYKAVMKPKEGTILTVASGIATKAAEMAEETDDLEVFIPAVIEHAQDVLNQTPEMLPVLKEAGVVDSGGQGLLEVIKGAYDAFLGKEIDYSVIEPSTGVTVNKVNAEDTADIKFGYCTEFIILTEKEFTEDDEREFKKFLSSIGDSIVCVADDDVVKIHVHTNDPGLAIQKALTYGQLSKMKIDNMREEHQEKLIRDAEKLAEQQANEEAAHEEKKPAEPRKAMGFIAVSIGAGMNEIFKELGADYIIEGGQTMNPSTEDMLNAIDRVNADTVFILPNNKNIVLAANQAKSLVEEKEIIVIPTKTVPQGITAIINFMPDADAKTNEEAMLEEIKNVKTGQVTYAVRDTHIDDKEIHEGDIMGIGDSGILAVGKDLEETTKELIANLVDEDSELISIYYGEEVSEEDAEKFTEEITELYPDVDVDIQFGGQPIYYYVLAVE
;
A
#
# COMPACT_ATOMS: atom_id res chain seq x y z
N MET A 1 46.57 -2.87 7.93
CA MET A 1 46.82 -3.78 9.08
C MET A 1 45.53 -4.54 9.26
N ALA A 2 45.56 -5.86 9.42
CA ALA A 2 44.33 -6.64 9.63
C ALA A 2 43.57 -6.09 10.84
N THR A 3 42.30 -5.73 10.65
CA THR A 3 41.42 -5.31 11.74
C THR A 3 40.88 -6.56 12.39
N LYS A 4 41.40 -6.91 13.57
CA LYS A 4 41.14 -8.21 14.20
C LYS A 4 39.96 -8.24 15.16
N THR A 5 39.57 -7.09 15.70
CA THR A 5 38.52 -7.01 16.71
C THR A 5 37.64 -5.77 16.54
N ILE A 6 36.39 -5.88 16.99
CA ILE A 6 35.41 -4.80 17.10
C ILE A 6 35.19 -4.52 18.59
N ASN A 7 35.44 -3.29 19.03
CA ASN A 7 35.13 -2.84 20.38
C ASN A 7 33.70 -2.28 20.49
N VAL A 8 33.26 -1.96 21.71
CA VAL A 8 31.90 -1.46 21.98
C VAL A 8 31.54 -0.19 21.20
N ASP A 9 32.49 0.74 21.03
CA ASP A 9 32.24 2.01 20.34
C ASP A 9 32.05 1.80 18.83
N VAL A 10 32.87 0.93 18.23
CA VAL A 10 32.74 0.54 16.83
C VAL A 10 31.42 -0.21 16.62
N LEU A 11 31.08 -1.17 17.49
CA LEU A 11 29.82 -1.90 17.38
C LEU A 11 28.60 -0.99 17.52
N ALA A 12 28.63 -0.01 18.42
CA ALA A 12 27.55 0.96 18.56
C ALA A 12 27.36 1.78 17.26
N LYS A 13 28.46 2.24 16.65
CA LYS A 13 28.41 2.93 15.35
C LYS A 13 27.88 2.03 14.24
N MET A 14 28.36 0.79 14.17
CA MET A 14 27.87 -0.22 13.22
C MET A 14 26.37 -0.45 13.38
N PHE A 15 25.88 -0.57 14.61
CA PHE A 15 24.45 -0.77 14.87
C PHE A 15 23.61 0.44 14.42
N LEU A 16 24.02 1.66 14.78
CA LEU A 16 23.32 2.88 14.38
C LEU A 16 23.33 3.07 12.86
N ALA A 17 24.45 2.78 12.21
CA ALA A 17 24.58 2.79 10.77
C ALA A 17 23.65 1.80 10.06
N GLY A 18 23.56 0.57 10.59
CA GLY A 18 22.62 -0.43 10.10
C GLY A 18 21.16 0.03 10.25
N ALA A 19 20.83 0.65 11.39
CA ALA A 19 19.49 1.21 11.63
C ALA A 19 19.13 2.32 10.64
N GLN A 20 20.08 3.20 10.32
CA GLN A 20 19.88 4.26 9.34
C GLN A 20 19.80 3.74 7.91
N ASN A 21 20.62 2.75 7.56
CA ASN A 21 20.60 2.20 6.21
C ASN A 21 19.26 1.51 5.91
N ILE A 22 18.70 0.76 6.85
CA ILE A 22 17.37 0.17 6.64
C ILE A 22 16.27 1.24 6.62
N GLU A 23 16.35 2.31 7.42
CA GLU A 23 15.41 3.44 7.31
C GLU A 23 15.49 4.10 5.94
N ALA A 24 16.69 4.34 5.41
CA ALA A 24 16.90 4.91 4.08
C ALA A 24 16.46 4.00 2.94
N LYS A 25 16.37 2.68 3.18
CA LYS A 25 15.94 1.67 2.22
C LYS A 25 14.54 1.12 2.49
N LYS A 26 13.82 1.68 3.47
CA LYS A 26 12.54 1.13 3.92
C LYS A 26 11.53 1.01 2.79
N ASP A 27 11.48 2.02 1.91
CA ASP A 27 10.54 2.05 0.80
C ASP A 27 10.86 0.93 -0.18
N TYR A 28 12.10 0.88 -0.67
CA TYR A 28 12.58 -0.23 -1.49
C TYR A 28 12.33 -1.62 -0.87
N ILE A 29 12.47 -1.77 0.45
CA ILE A 29 12.18 -3.06 1.12
C ILE A 29 10.67 -3.35 1.18
N ASN A 30 9.84 -2.32 1.41
CA ASN A 30 8.39 -2.44 1.30
C ASN A 30 8.01 -2.87 -0.13
N GLU A 31 8.78 -2.43 -1.13
CA GLU A 31 8.48 -2.74 -2.53
C GLU A 31 8.59 -4.23 -2.87
N LEU A 32 9.42 -4.96 -2.11
CA LEU A 32 9.64 -6.39 -2.29
C LEU A 32 8.65 -7.27 -1.52
N ASN A 33 7.77 -6.66 -0.71
CA ASN A 33 6.95 -7.40 0.24
C ASN A 33 5.72 -8.02 -0.42
N VAL A 34 5.85 -9.28 -0.85
CA VAL A 34 4.78 -10.08 -1.45
C VAL A 34 4.42 -11.33 -0.63
N PHE A 35 5.10 -11.58 0.50
CA PHE A 35 4.91 -12.78 1.32
C PHE A 35 5.01 -12.49 2.83
N PRO A 36 4.13 -13.06 3.68
CA PRO A 36 2.98 -13.91 3.35
C PRO A 36 1.76 -13.14 2.85
N VAL A 37 1.74 -11.82 3.07
CA VAL A 37 0.69 -10.90 2.63
C VAL A 37 1.38 -9.74 1.92
N PRO A 38 0.93 -9.34 0.72
CA PRO A 38 1.46 -8.20 -0.02
C PRO A 38 0.91 -6.88 0.57
N ASP A 39 1.19 -6.65 1.84
CA ASP A 39 0.76 -5.46 2.55
C ASP A 39 1.77 -4.33 2.45
N GLY A 40 2.94 -4.52 1.82
CA GLY A 40 3.92 -3.45 1.59
C GLY A 40 4.42 -2.78 2.88
N ASP A 41 4.54 -3.51 3.99
CA ASP A 41 4.91 -2.93 5.28
C ASP A 41 6.26 -3.41 5.87
N THR A 42 6.92 -4.39 5.25
CA THR A 42 8.09 -5.07 5.84
C THR A 42 9.23 -4.11 6.18
N GLY A 43 9.60 -3.22 5.27
CA GLY A 43 10.63 -2.20 5.50
C GLY A 43 10.25 -1.23 6.61
N THR A 44 8.99 -0.78 6.62
CA THR A 44 8.43 0.08 7.67
C THR A 44 8.50 -0.60 9.04
N ASN A 45 8.05 -1.85 9.13
CA ASN A 45 8.04 -2.66 10.35
C ASN A 45 9.45 -2.93 10.89
N MET A 46 10.38 -3.36 10.02
CA MET A 46 11.77 -3.59 10.41
C MET A 46 12.49 -2.30 10.80
N SER A 47 12.24 -1.19 10.08
CA SER A 47 12.86 0.09 10.41
C SER A 47 12.37 0.63 11.76
N MET A 48 11.06 0.66 12.00
CA MET A 48 10.51 1.09 13.30
C MET A 48 11.07 0.26 14.45
N THR A 49 11.25 -1.04 14.22
CA THR A 49 11.84 -1.98 15.19
C THR A 49 13.27 -1.59 15.56
N ILE A 50 14.14 -1.45 14.56
CA ILE A 50 15.56 -1.17 14.81
C ILE A 50 15.79 0.27 15.25
N MET A 51 14.99 1.22 14.79
CA MET A 51 15.06 2.63 15.20
C MET A 51 14.64 2.81 16.66
N SER A 52 13.70 2.00 17.16
CA SER A 52 13.40 1.94 18.60
C SER A 52 14.62 1.51 19.43
N ALA A 53 15.36 0.51 18.96
CA ALA A 53 16.62 0.11 19.58
C ALA A 53 17.72 1.17 19.44
N ALA A 54 17.82 1.82 18.27
CA ALA A 54 18.80 2.87 18.02
C ALA A 54 18.64 4.03 19.02
N LYS A 55 17.40 4.45 19.32
CA LYS A 55 17.12 5.47 20.34
C LYS A 55 17.68 5.09 21.72
N GLU A 56 17.55 3.83 22.13
CA GLU A 56 18.11 3.36 23.39
C GLU A 56 19.64 3.34 23.36
N VAL A 57 20.25 2.95 22.24
CA VAL A 57 21.71 2.95 22.04
C VAL A 57 22.28 4.36 22.06
N THR A 58 21.65 5.33 21.37
CA THR A 58 22.09 6.73 21.34
C THR A 58 22.01 7.40 22.72
N ALA A 59 21.10 6.96 23.58
CA ALA A 59 20.97 7.46 24.96
C ALA A 59 22.09 6.96 25.90
N LEU A 60 22.90 5.98 25.48
CA LEU A 60 24.00 5.46 26.28
C LEU A 60 25.20 6.43 26.27
N ASN A 61 25.83 6.58 27.43
CA ASN A 61 27.05 7.36 27.57
C ASN A 61 28.19 6.45 28.03
N LYS A 62 29.19 6.22 27.17
CA LYS A 62 30.32 5.29 27.38
C LYS A 62 29.87 3.89 27.85
N PRO A 63 29.05 3.17 27.06
CA PRO A 63 28.52 1.88 27.46
C PRO A 63 29.60 0.79 27.53
N ALA A 64 29.40 -0.20 28.41
CA ALA A 64 30.04 -1.50 28.25
C ALA A 64 29.28 -2.36 27.23
N MET A 65 29.90 -3.44 26.74
CA MET A 65 29.25 -4.36 25.77
C MET A 65 27.90 -4.88 26.28
N LYS A 66 27.81 -5.15 27.58
CA LYS A 66 26.57 -5.56 28.25
C LYS A 66 25.45 -4.52 28.17
N ASP A 67 25.78 -3.25 28.33
CA ASP A 67 24.81 -2.15 28.29
C ASP A 67 24.28 -1.96 26.87
N LEU A 68 25.19 -1.99 25.89
CA LEU A 68 24.87 -1.95 24.46
C LEU A 68 23.99 -3.13 24.05
N ALA A 69 24.39 -4.35 24.43
CA ALA A 69 23.63 -5.58 24.16
C ALA A 69 22.21 -5.53 24.74
N LYS A 70 22.07 -5.00 25.97
CA LYS A 70 20.77 -4.82 26.62
C LYS A 70 19.89 -3.80 25.88
N ALA A 71 20.44 -2.64 25.53
CA ALA A 71 19.71 -1.60 24.79
C ALA A 71 19.22 -2.08 23.43
N ILE A 72 20.07 -2.80 22.68
CA ILE A 72 19.71 -3.38 21.38
C ILE A 72 18.59 -4.42 21.55
N SER A 73 18.75 -5.37 22.47
CA SER A 73 17.77 -6.45 22.69
C SER A 73 16.43 -5.93 23.18
N SER A 74 16.41 -5.16 24.27
CA SER A 74 15.17 -4.66 24.87
C SER A 74 14.48 -3.61 24.00
N GLY A 75 15.24 -2.73 23.36
CA GLY A 75 14.69 -1.69 22.50
C GLY A 75 14.08 -2.24 21.21
N SER A 76 14.72 -3.25 20.61
CA SER A 76 14.19 -3.89 19.40
C SER A 76 12.94 -4.71 19.72
N LEU A 77 12.91 -5.46 20.83
CA LEU A 77 11.72 -6.22 21.22
C LEU A 77 10.52 -5.31 21.54
N ARG A 78 10.73 -4.25 22.34
CA ARG A 78 9.68 -3.29 22.69
C ARG A 78 9.19 -2.48 21.50
N GLY A 79 10.06 -2.27 20.52
CA GLY A 79 9.81 -1.55 19.28
C GLY A 79 9.27 -2.42 18.14
N ALA A 80 9.37 -3.75 18.26
CA ALA A 80 9.01 -4.67 17.19
C ALA A 80 7.59 -4.42 16.67
N ARG A 81 7.40 -4.46 15.35
CA ARG A 81 6.10 -4.33 14.71
C ARG A 81 6.02 -5.32 13.57
N GLY A 82 4.86 -5.93 13.36
CA GLY A 82 4.70 -6.97 12.37
C GLY A 82 5.56 -8.21 12.60
N ASN A 83 5.37 -9.22 11.76
CA ASN A 83 6.15 -10.45 11.82
C ASN A 83 7.65 -10.19 11.53
N SER A 84 7.95 -9.40 10.50
CA SER A 84 9.33 -9.07 10.07
C SER A 84 10.11 -8.32 11.15
N GLY A 85 9.50 -7.34 11.80
CA GLY A 85 10.10 -6.63 12.93
C GLY A 85 10.31 -7.53 14.15
N VAL A 86 9.36 -8.41 14.48
CA VAL A 86 9.58 -9.35 15.59
C VAL A 86 10.71 -10.32 15.27
N ILE A 87 10.80 -10.87 14.06
CA ILE A 87 11.92 -11.76 13.68
C ILE A 87 13.27 -11.02 13.74
N LEU A 88 13.34 -9.78 13.25
CA LEU A 88 14.54 -8.95 13.36
C LEU A 88 14.96 -8.76 14.83
N SER A 89 14.00 -8.49 15.72
CA SER A 89 14.28 -8.37 17.17
C SER A 89 14.87 -9.66 17.75
N GLN A 90 14.49 -10.82 17.22
CA GLN A 90 15.01 -12.11 17.68
C GLN A 90 16.41 -12.42 17.16
N LEU A 91 16.71 -12.02 15.92
CA LEU A 91 18.07 -12.05 15.40
C LEU A 91 19.00 -11.19 16.26
N LEU A 92 18.61 -9.94 16.53
CA LEU A 92 19.35 -9.02 17.38
C LEU A 92 19.49 -9.54 18.82
N ARG A 93 18.44 -10.13 19.39
CA ARG A 93 18.48 -10.75 20.73
C ARG A 93 19.42 -11.96 20.78
N GLY A 94 19.41 -12.81 19.76
CA GLY A 94 20.32 -13.96 19.69
C GLY A 94 21.78 -13.51 19.55
N PHE A 95 22.04 -12.52 18.70
CA PHE A 95 23.34 -11.89 18.52
C PHE A 95 23.86 -11.29 19.83
N THR A 96 23.08 -10.41 20.46
CA THR A 96 23.44 -9.73 21.72
C THR A 96 23.67 -10.70 22.88
N LYS A 97 22.92 -11.82 22.95
CA LYS A 97 23.16 -12.88 23.95
C LYS A 97 24.53 -13.53 23.82
N ALA A 98 25.10 -13.60 22.61
CA ALA A 98 26.43 -14.16 22.41
C ALA A 98 27.53 -13.17 22.82
N ILE A 99 27.35 -11.89 22.53
CA ILE A 99 28.42 -10.88 22.70
C ILE A 99 28.40 -10.14 24.05
N LYS A 100 27.33 -10.23 24.83
CA LYS A 100 27.12 -9.36 26.02
C LYS A 100 28.23 -9.44 27.10
N GLU A 101 28.94 -10.56 27.20
CA GLU A 101 30.03 -10.75 28.17
C GLU A 101 31.43 -10.53 27.54
N GLU A 102 31.49 -10.27 26.24
CA GLU A 102 32.73 -10.03 25.52
C GLU A 102 33.23 -8.59 25.72
N LYS A 103 34.55 -8.41 25.74
CA LYS A 103 35.16 -7.07 25.78
C LYS A 103 35.34 -6.50 24.38
N GLU A 104 35.76 -7.34 23.46
CA GLU A 104 35.90 -7.08 22.03
C GLU A 104 35.44 -8.31 21.26
N ILE A 105 34.97 -8.12 20.04
CA ILE A 105 34.42 -9.18 19.19
C ILE A 105 35.44 -9.47 18.10
N ASP A 106 36.02 -10.67 18.10
CA ASP A 106 36.84 -11.19 17.00
C ASP A 106 35.98 -12.00 16.01
N VAL A 107 36.62 -12.56 14.98
CA VAL A 107 35.96 -13.39 13.96
C VAL A 107 35.19 -14.57 14.57
N LEU A 108 35.76 -15.27 15.56
CA LEU A 108 35.13 -16.43 16.19
C LEU A 108 33.89 -16.03 17.00
N ALA A 109 34.01 -14.95 17.79
CA ALA A 109 32.90 -14.39 18.54
C ALA A 109 31.78 -13.89 17.60
N LEU A 110 32.13 -13.26 16.47
CA LEU A 110 31.17 -12.79 15.48
C LEU A 110 30.43 -13.96 14.80
N ALA A 111 31.15 -15.02 14.42
CA ALA A 111 30.55 -16.22 13.85
C ALA A 111 29.61 -16.92 14.85
N ALA A 112 30.03 -17.04 16.12
CA ALA A 112 29.19 -17.58 17.18
C ALA A 112 27.93 -16.72 17.42
N ALA A 113 28.04 -15.40 17.30
CA ALA A 113 26.92 -14.48 17.40
C ALA A 113 25.93 -14.64 16.23
N CYS A 114 26.41 -14.79 15.00
CA CYS A 114 25.58 -15.08 13.83
C CYS A 114 24.81 -16.41 13.99
N GLN A 115 25.50 -17.46 14.45
CA GLN A 115 24.86 -18.76 14.72
C GLN A 115 23.77 -18.64 15.78
N ARG A 116 24.04 -17.91 16.88
CA ARG A 116 23.06 -17.73 17.95
C ARG A 116 21.88 -16.85 17.54
N ALA A 117 22.11 -15.84 16.68
CA ALA A 117 21.06 -15.04 16.07
C ALA A 117 20.08 -15.92 15.29
N ARG A 118 20.60 -16.71 14.35
CA ARG A 118 19.83 -17.69 13.56
C ARG A 118 19.01 -18.60 14.47
N ASP A 119 19.65 -19.29 15.41
CA ASP A 119 18.96 -20.28 16.27
C ASP A 119 17.87 -19.65 17.14
N THR A 120 18.05 -18.40 17.57
CA THR A 120 17.05 -17.66 18.34
C THR A 120 15.85 -17.29 17.48
N ALA A 121 16.07 -16.80 16.25
CA ALA A 121 15.00 -16.44 15.32
C ALA A 121 14.17 -17.66 14.88
N TYR A 122 14.83 -18.78 14.53
CA TYR A 122 14.13 -20.01 14.15
C TYR A 122 13.24 -20.57 15.26
N LYS A 123 13.65 -20.45 16.53
CA LYS A 123 12.86 -20.90 17.69
C LYS A 123 11.63 -20.02 17.96
N ALA A 124 11.71 -18.74 17.62
CA ALA A 124 10.62 -17.80 17.86
C ALA A 124 9.42 -18.03 16.93
N VAL A 125 9.67 -18.54 15.72
CA VAL A 125 8.64 -18.78 14.69
C VAL A 125 8.12 -20.21 14.80
N MET A 126 6.79 -20.38 14.88
CA MET A 126 6.17 -21.70 15.09
C MET A 126 6.24 -22.60 13.85
N LYS A 127 6.14 -22.02 12.64
CA LYS A 127 6.29 -22.71 11.36
C LYS A 127 7.30 -21.95 10.49
N PRO A 128 8.61 -22.11 10.73
CA PRO A 128 9.62 -21.44 9.93
C PRO A 128 9.49 -21.85 8.46
N LYS A 129 9.71 -20.89 7.57
CA LYS A 129 9.62 -21.04 6.12
C LYS A 129 10.96 -20.71 5.49
N GLU A 130 11.48 -21.62 4.69
CA GLU A 130 12.65 -21.35 3.85
C GLU A 130 12.27 -20.46 2.67
N GLY A 131 13.24 -19.73 2.13
CA GLY A 131 13.03 -18.61 1.21
C GLY A 131 12.68 -17.29 1.92
N THR A 132 12.86 -17.19 3.24
CA THR A 132 12.58 -15.96 4.02
C THR A 132 13.84 -15.38 4.66
N ILE A 133 13.71 -14.30 5.44
CA ILE A 133 14.76 -13.74 6.31
C ILE A 133 15.51 -14.81 7.12
N LEU A 134 14.83 -15.90 7.50
CA LEU A 134 15.43 -17.03 8.22
C LEU A 134 16.49 -17.76 7.37
N THR A 135 16.24 -17.93 6.07
CA THR A 135 17.17 -18.55 5.12
C THR A 135 18.42 -17.69 4.95
N VAL A 136 18.25 -16.38 4.79
CA VAL A 136 19.38 -15.44 4.69
C VAL A 136 20.20 -15.44 5.98
N ALA A 137 19.55 -15.40 7.15
CA ALA A 137 20.22 -15.53 8.44
C ALA A 137 20.96 -16.86 8.61
N SER A 138 20.40 -17.95 8.07
CA SER A 138 21.06 -19.26 8.05
C SER A 138 22.28 -19.26 7.12
N GLY A 139 22.19 -18.63 5.94
CA GLY A 139 23.33 -18.46 5.02
C GLY A 139 24.46 -17.66 5.66
N ILE A 140 24.13 -16.55 6.33
CA ILE A 140 25.08 -15.73 7.10
C ILE A 140 25.79 -16.59 8.15
N ALA A 141 25.05 -17.35 8.97
CA ALA A 141 25.61 -18.18 10.02
C ALA A 141 26.54 -19.27 9.47
N THR A 142 26.13 -19.96 8.40
CA THR A 142 26.96 -20.98 7.74
C THR A 142 28.25 -20.38 7.21
N LYS A 143 28.17 -19.29 6.43
CA LYS A 143 29.37 -18.68 5.85
C LYS A 143 30.30 -18.08 6.91
N ALA A 144 29.73 -17.50 7.96
CA ALA A 144 30.49 -16.99 9.09
C ALA A 144 31.28 -18.12 9.79
N ALA A 145 30.68 -19.30 9.96
CA ALA A 145 31.40 -20.44 10.54
C ALA A 145 32.54 -20.93 9.64
N GLU A 146 32.32 -21.03 8.32
CA GLU A 146 33.37 -21.39 7.35
C GLU A 146 34.52 -20.39 7.36
N MET A 147 34.23 -19.10 7.22
CA MET A 147 35.26 -18.05 7.17
C MET A 147 36.06 -17.95 8.48
N ALA A 148 35.46 -18.31 9.61
CA ALA A 148 36.15 -18.32 10.89
C ALA A 148 37.23 -19.41 11.02
N GLU A 149 37.20 -20.44 10.17
CA GLU A 149 38.27 -21.43 10.04
C GLU A 149 39.40 -20.96 9.11
N GLU A 150 39.12 -20.00 8.22
CA GLU A 150 40.04 -19.57 7.15
C GLU A 150 40.79 -18.27 7.45
N THR A 151 40.18 -17.33 8.18
CA THR A 151 40.77 -16.00 8.42
C THR A 151 40.46 -15.47 9.82
N ASP A 152 41.38 -14.67 10.36
CA ASP A 152 41.19 -13.87 11.59
C ASP A 152 41.09 -12.36 11.30
N ASP A 153 41.01 -11.97 10.02
CA ASP A 153 40.89 -10.58 9.57
C ASP A 153 39.43 -10.23 9.25
N LEU A 154 38.87 -9.28 10.01
CA LEU A 154 37.47 -8.84 9.83
C LEU A 154 37.25 -8.14 8.49
N GLU A 155 38.28 -7.52 7.91
CA GLU A 155 38.20 -6.87 6.59
C GLU A 155 38.06 -7.89 5.44
N VAL A 156 38.44 -9.15 5.67
CA VAL A 156 38.22 -10.25 4.72
C VAL A 156 36.93 -11.00 5.07
N PHE A 157 36.70 -11.24 6.37
CA PHE A 157 35.57 -12.00 6.88
C PHE A 157 34.22 -11.37 6.55
N ILE A 158 34.01 -10.10 6.92
CA ILE A 158 32.70 -9.46 6.82
C ILE A 158 32.21 -9.37 5.36
N PRO A 159 32.99 -8.87 4.38
CA PRO A 159 32.51 -8.80 3.00
C PRO A 159 32.23 -10.17 2.39
N ALA A 160 33.01 -11.22 2.71
CA ALA A 160 32.73 -12.57 2.21
C ALA A 160 31.39 -13.14 2.75
N VAL A 161 31.06 -12.83 4.01
CA VAL A 161 29.77 -13.20 4.59
C VAL A 161 28.61 -12.41 3.95
N ILE A 162 28.80 -11.11 3.68
CA ILE A 162 27.79 -10.27 3.01
C ILE A 162 27.55 -10.74 1.57
N GLU A 163 28.61 -11.06 0.83
CA GLU A 163 28.52 -11.56 -0.54
C GLU A 163 27.72 -12.86 -0.59
N HIS A 164 28.04 -13.82 0.28
CA HIS A 164 27.28 -15.07 0.36
C HIS A 164 25.83 -14.85 0.80
N ALA A 165 25.57 -13.92 1.71
CA ALA A 165 24.22 -13.58 2.13
C ALA A 165 23.40 -12.98 0.97
N GLN A 166 24.03 -12.17 0.11
CA GLN A 166 23.42 -11.66 -1.12
C GLN A 166 23.12 -12.80 -2.11
N ASP A 167 24.03 -13.77 -2.26
CA ASP A 167 23.78 -14.95 -3.11
C ASP A 167 22.60 -15.78 -2.61
N VAL A 168 22.52 -16.01 -1.30
CA VAL A 168 21.40 -16.73 -0.68
C VAL A 168 20.09 -15.96 -0.85
N LEU A 169 20.11 -14.63 -0.69
CA LEU A 169 18.95 -13.78 -0.94
C LEU A 169 18.48 -13.89 -2.40
N ASN A 170 19.40 -13.86 -3.36
CA ASN A 170 19.09 -14.01 -4.78
C ASN A 170 18.48 -15.38 -5.13
N GLN A 171 18.68 -16.39 -4.27
CA GLN A 171 18.09 -17.73 -4.43
C GLN A 171 16.71 -17.86 -3.76
N THR A 172 16.27 -16.90 -2.95
CA THR A 172 14.95 -16.95 -2.29
C THR A 172 13.77 -17.12 -3.26
N PRO A 173 13.76 -16.56 -4.48
CA PRO A 173 12.69 -16.82 -5.45
C PRO A 173 12.58 -18.30 -5.84
N GLU A 174 13.68 -19.04 -5.89
CA GLU A 174 13.67 -20.47 -6.21
C GLU A 174 13.14 -21.35 -5.07
N MET A 175 12.96 -20.79 -3.86
CA MET A 175 12.51 -21.50 -2.67
C MET A 175 11.04 -21.25 -2.34
N LEU A 176 10.49 -20.10 -2.76
CA LEU A 176 9.08 -19.73 -2.55
C LEU A 176 8.43 -19.33 -3.88
N PRO A 177 7.40 -20.08 -4.34
CA PRO A 177 6.73 -19.80 -5.61
C PRO A 177 6.24 -18.35 -5.77
N VAL A 178 5.66 -17.78 -4.71
CA VAL A 178 5.17 -16.39 -4.71
C VAL A 178 6.24 -15.34 -4.99
N LEU A 179 7.48 -15.56 -4.51
CA LEU A 179 8.61 -14.67 -4.79
C LEU A 179 9.04 -14.78 -6.27
N LYS A 180 8.96 -15.99 -6.83
CA LYS A 180 9.28 -16.26 -8.24
C LYS A 180 8.26 -15.66 -9.19
N GLU A 181 6.98 -15.79 -8.87
CA GLU A 181 5.86 -15.26 -9.64
C GLU A 181 5.94 -13.72 -9.69
N ALA A 182 6.16 -13.08 -8.55
CA ALA A 182 6.34 -11.63 -8.45
C ALA A 182 7.72 -11.12 -8.94
N GLY A 183 8.66 -12.00 -9.25
CA GLY A 183 10.01 -11.62 -9.72
C GLY A 183 10.87 -10.87 -8.69
N VAL A 184 10.57 -11.01 -7.39
CA VAL A 184 11.25 -10.29 -6.30
C VAL A 184 11.92 -11.25 -5.32
N VAL A 185 12.96 -10.78 -4.62
CA VAL A 185 13.59 -11.52 -3.51
C VAL A 185 12.83 -11.28 -2.19
N ASP A 186 13.09 -12.09 -1.17
CA ASP A 186 12.46 -11.92 0.15
C ASP A 186 12.76 -10.55 0.77
N SER A 187 11.70 -9.78 1.06
CA SER A 187 11.77 -8.44 1.64
C SER A 187 12.45 -8.43 3.02
N GLY A 188 12.18 -9.41 3.88
CA GLY A 188 12.81 -9.53 5.19
C GLY A 188 14.32 -9.83 5.09
N GLY A 189 14.69 -10.70 4.17
CA GLY A 189 16.08 -11.04 3.83
C GLY A 189 16.84 -9.84 3.28
N GLN A 190 16.22 -9.09 2.36
CA GLN A 190 16.77 -7.82 1.87
C GLN A 190 16.97 -6.83 3.01
N GLY A 191 15.95 -6.66 3.88
CA GLY A 191 16.05 -5.76 5.03
C GLY A 191 17.18 -6.13 5.99
N LEU A 192 17.37 -7.42 6.28
CA LEU A 192 18.51 -7.90 7.09
C LEU A 192 19.85 -7.56 6.43
N LEU A 193 19.95 -7.75 5.11
CA LEU A 193 21.17 -7.48 4.37
C LEU A 193 21.51 -5.98 4.36
N GLU A 194 20.51 -5.11 4.23
CA GLU A 194 20.70 -3.66 4.34
C GLU A 194 21.16 -3.23 5.74
N VAL A 195 20.66 -3.84 6.82
CA VAL A 195 21.19 -3.58 8.17
C VAL A 195 22.68 -3.93 8.26
N ILE A 196 23.09 -5.08 7.70
CA ILE A 196 24.48 -5.54 7.75
C ILE A 196 25.39 -4.69 6.85
N LYS A 197 24.93 -4.29 5.66
CA LYS A 197 25.66 -3.38 4.76
C LYS A 197 25.90 -2.02 5.42
N GLY A 198 24.88 -1.44 6.07
CA GLY A 198 25.03 -0.20 6.84
C GLY A 198 26.04 -0.35 7.97
N ALA A 199 25.97 -1.46 8.72
CA ALA A 199 26.96 -1.78 9.75
C ALA A 199 28.38 -1.89 9.18
N TYR A 200 28.55 -2.53 8.03
CA TYR A 200 29.84 -2.67 7.37
C TYR A 200 30.40 -1.33 6.87
N ASP A 201 29.54 -0.43 6.39
CA ASP A 201 29.95 0.92 5.98
C ASP A 201 30.55 1.73 7.13
N ALA A 202 29.97 1.64 8.33
CA ALA A 202 30.55 2.23 9.53
C ALA A 202 31.83 1.52 10.00
N PHE A 203 31.92 0.20 9.82
CA PHE A 203 33.15 -0.55 10.08
C PHE A 203 34.31 -0.07 9.19
N LEU A 204 34.04 0.23 7.92
CA LEU A 204 35.00 0.84 6.98
C LEU A 204 35.30 2.32 7.27
N GLY A 205 34.64 2.92 8.26
CA GLY A 205 34.87 4.31 8.67
C GLY A 205 34.21 5.35 7.76
N LYS A 206 33.19 4.98 6.97
CA LYS A 206 32.38 5.97 6.25
C LYS A 206 31.63 6.83 7.27
N GLU A 207 31.67 8.16 7.10
CA GLU A 207 30.92 9.07 7.95
C GLU A 207 29.42 8.97 7.63
N ILE A 208 28.61 8.88 8.68
CA ILE A 208 27.17 8.76 8.58
C ILE A 208 26.57 9.89 9.41
N ASP A 209 25.63 10.61 8.81
CA ASP A 209 24.94 11.71 9.48
C ASP A 209 23.83 11.16 10.39
N TYR A 210 24.02 11.28 11.70
CA TYR A 210 23.09 10.78 12.73
C TYR A 210 21.88 11.70 12.99
N SER A 211 21.75 12.82 12.27
CA SER A 211 20.67 13.81 12.48
C SER A 211 19.26 13.28 12.21
N VAL A 212 19.12 12.19 11.44
CA VAL A 212 17.84 11.56 11.08
C VAL A 212 17.20 10.77 12.25
N ILE A 213 17.88 10.66 13.40
CA ILE A 213 17.39 9.91 14.58
C ILE A 213 16.44 10.78 15.46
N GLU A 214 16.28 12.07 15.15
CA GLU A 214 15.24 12.93 15.75
C GLU A 214 13.83 12.60 15.21
N PRO A 215 12.76 12.83 15.99
CA PRO A 215 11.41 12.41 15.60
C PRO A 215 10.90 13.22 14.41
N SER A 216 10.97 12.63 13.21
CA SER A 216 10.19 13.04 12.05
C SER A 216 8.85 12.28 12.06
N THR A 217 7.77 13.03 12.21
CA THR A 217 6.41 12.57 11.90
C THR A 217 6.20 12.78 10.40
N GLY A 218 6.61 11.80 9.61
CA GLY A 218 6.43 11.83 8.16
C GLY A 218 6.59 10.43 7.59
N VAL A 219 5.47 9.75 7.38
CA VAL A 219 5.44 8.48 6.66
C VAL A 219 5.44 8.82 5.17
N THR A 220 6.57 8.59 4.52
CA THR A 220 6.68 8.57 3.06
C THR A 220 6.57 7.11 2.62
N VAL A 221 5.69 6.82 1.65
CA VAL A 221 5.48 5.49 1.04
C VAL A 221 5.74 5.63 -0.45
N ASN A 222 6.56 4.79 -1.10
CA ASN A 222 6.69 4.78 -2.56
C ASN A 222 6.46 3.37 -3.16
N LYS A 223 5.62 3.38 -4.23
CA LYS A 223 5.40 2.52 -5.41
C LYS A 223 5.77 1.03 -5.42
N VAL A 224 4.76 0.17 -5.61
CA VAL A 224 4.89 -1.16 -6.27
C VAL A 224 3.74 -1.38 -7.24
N ASN A 225 4.04 -2.07 -8.34
CA ASN A 225 3.10 -2.51 -9.35
C ASN A 225 1.93 -3.33 -8.79
N ALA A 226 0.76 -3.11 -9.38
CA ALA A 226 -0.48 -3.80 -9.11
C ALA A 226 -0.51 -5.17 -9.79
N GLU A 227 0.04 -6.19 -9.14
CA GLU A 227 -0.18 -7.60 -9.50
C GLU A 227 -0.06 -8.44 -8.21
N ASP A 228 -0.92 -9.45 -8.06
CA ASP A 228 -1.01 -10.45 -6.98
C ASP A 228 -1.91 -10.17 -5.77
N THR A 229 -3.19 -10.53 -5.91
CA THR A 229 -4.11 -10.78 -4.79
C THR A 229 -3.79 -12.11 -4.11
N ALA A 230 -3.03 -12.09 -3.01
CA ALA A 230 -2.97 -13.24 -2.10
C ALA A 230 -4.27 -13.32 -1.27
N ASP A 231 -4.92 -14.48 -1.27
CA ASP A 231 -6.19 -14.75 -0.57
C ASP A 231 -6.06 -14.59 0.96
N ILE A 232 -6.44 -13.43 1.53
CA ILE A 232 -6.31 -13.12 2.97
C ILE A 232 -7.32 -13.95 3.79
N LYS A 233 -6.87 -15.13 4.24
CA LYS A 233 -7.63 -16.09 5.06
C LYS A 233 -8.03 -15.55 6.44
N PHE A 234 -7.15 -14.78 7.09
CA PHE A 234 -7.40 -14.16 8.39
C PHE A 234 -7.27 -12.65 8.25
N GLY A 235 -8.36 -11.91 8.48
CA GLY A 235 -8.46 -10.49 8.11
C GLY A 235 -7.77 -9.51 9.06
N TYR A 236 -7.54 -9.88 10.33
CA TYR A 236 -6.99 -8.96 11.32
C TYR A 236 -5.58 -9.33 11.75
N CYS A 237 -4.66 -8.37 11.63
CA CYS A 237 -3.38 -8.40 12.31
C CYS A 237 -3.58 -7.97 13.76
N THR A 238 -3.29 -8.85 14.72
CA THR A 238 -3.44 -8.56 16.16
C THR A 238 -2.08 -8.61 16.85
N GLU A 239 -1.67 -7.46 17.41
CA GLU A 239 -0.41 -7.30 18.12
C GLU A 239 -0.64 -6.78 19.55
N PHE A 240 0.09 -7.32 20.52
CA PHE A 240 0.10 -6.78 21.88
C PHE A 240 1.30 -7.28 22.69
N ILE A 241 1.56 -6.58 23.79
CA ILE A 241 2.55 -6.95 24.79
C ILE A 241 1.82 -7.36 26.09
N ILE A 242 2.22 -8.48 26.68
CA ILE A 242 1.82 -8.93 28.01
C ILE A 242 2.95 -8.56 28.97
N LEU A 243 2.63 -7.77 29.99
CA LEU A 243 3.45 -7.56 31.17
C LEU A 243 3.08 -8.65 32.16
N THR A 244 3.96 -9.63 32.34
CA THR A 244 3.62 -10.85 33.07
C THR A 244 3.64 -10.60 34.57
N GLU A 245 2.62 -11.09 35.27
CA GLU A 245 2.55 -10.97 36.74
C GLU A 245 3.31 -12.10 37.45
N LYS A 246 3.65 -13.15 36.69
CA LYS A 246 4.38 -14.34 37.11
C LYS A 246 5.38 -14.74 36.04
N GLU A 247 6.35 -15.56 36.40
CA GLU A 247 7.32 -16.12 35.45
C GLU A 247 6.59 -16.83 34.29
N PHE A 248 6.91 -16.43 33.06
CA PHE A 248 6.35 -17.02 31.85
C PHE A 248 7.29 -18.14 31.38
N THR A 249 6.87 -19.37 31.60
CA THR A 249 7.72 -20.55 31.40
C THR A 249 7.73 -21.00 29.93
N GLU A 250 8.70 -21.85 29.57
CA GLU A 250 8.73 -22.47 28.23
C GLU A 250 7.48 -23.32 27.95
N ASP A 251 6.83 -23.86 28.98
CA ASP A 251 5.57 -24.60 28.84
C ASP A 251 4.38 -23.63 28.60
N ASP A 252 4.34 -22.48 29.27
CA ASP A 252 3.34 -21.42 29.00
C ASP A 252 3.45 -20.91 27.56
N GLU A 253 4.68 -20.68 27.07
CA GLU A 253 4.95 -20.28 25.69
C GLU A 253 4.42 -21.33 24.70
N ARG A 254 4.66 -22.61 24.98
CA ARG A 254 4.23 -23.73 24.13
C ARG A 254 2.72 -23.87 24.10
N GLU A 255 2.07 -23.80 25.27
CA GLU A 255 0.61 -23.86 25.37
C GLU A 255 -0.05 -22.67 24.69
N PHE A 256 0.52 -21.47 24.85
CA PHE A 256 -0.03 -20.27 24.25
C PHE A 256 0.13 -20.26 22.73
N LYS A 257 1.31 -20.65 22.21
CA LYS A 257 1.51 -20.86 20.77
C LYS A 257 0.51 -21.86 20.19
N LYS A 258 0.27 -22.97 20.90
CA LYS A 258 -0.72 -23.99 20.49
C LYS A 258 -2.15 -23.43 20.44
N PHE A 259 -2.53 -22.59 21.41
CA PHE A 259 -3.82 -21.90 21.40
C PHE A 259 -3.93 -20.93 20.23
N LEU A 260 -2.95 -20.05 20.02
CA LEU A 260 -2.94 -19.09 18.91
C LEU A 260 -3.06 -19.80 17.55
N SER A 261 -2.43 -20.97 17.42
CA SER A 261 -2.50 -21.83 16.22
C SER A 261 -3.91 -22.31 15.88
N SER A 262 -4.78 -22.40 16.89
CA SER A 262 -6.15 -22.86 16.70
C SER A 262 -7.09 -21.76 16.22
N ILE A 263 -6.70 -20.49 16.38
CA ILE A 263 -7.54 -19.32 16.06
C ILE A 263 -6.98 -18.46 14.92
N GLY A 264 -5.76 -18.74 14.45
CA GLY A 264 -5.06 -17.89 13.49
C GLY A 264 -3.83 -18.53 12.85
N ASP A 265 -3.15 -17.74 12.02
CA ASP A 265 -1.84 -18.08 11.46
C ASP A 265 -0.82 -16.95 11.67
N SER A 266 0.36 -17.11 11.06
CA SER A 266 1.44 -16.12 11.11
C SER A 266 1.82 -15.72 12.55
N ILE A 267 1.93 -16.72 13.42
CA ILE A 267 2.07 -16.51 14.87
C ILE A 267 3.52 -16.28 15.25
N VAL A 268 3.73 -15.20 15.98
CA VAL A 268 4.96 -14.94 16.72
C VAL A 268 4.63 -14.73 18.19
N CYS A 269 5.31 -15.49 19.05
CA CYS A 269 5.20 -15.37 20.50
C CYS A 269 6.62 -15.43 21.07
N VAL A 270 7.03 -14.33 21.68
CA VAL A 270 8.39 -14.12 22.20
C VAL A 270 8.30 -13.66 23.63
N ALA A 271 9.01 -14.34 24.53
CA ALA A 271 9.19 -13.93 25.91
C ALA A 271 10.60 -13.38 26.19
N ASP A 272 10.66 -12.29 26.94
CA ASP A 272 11.88 -11.71 27.50
C ASP A 272 11.61 -11.19 28.91
N ASP A 273 12.20 -11.84 29.91
CA ASP A 273 12.01 -11.56 31.34
C ASP A 273 10.52 -11.45 31.74
N ASP A 274 10.04 -10.25 32.00
CA ASP A 274 8.67 -9.91 32.44
C ASP A 274 7.74 -9.46 31.30
N VAL A 275 8.18 -9.65 30.05
CA VAL A 275 7.50 -9.15 28.85
C VAL A 275 7.30 -10.27 27.82
N VAL A 276 6.06 -10.48 27.38
CA VAL A 276 5.74 -11.40 26.27
C VAL A 276 5.09 -10.63 25.15
N LYS A 277 5.67 -10.69 23.95
CA LYS A 277 5.15 -10.05 22.76
C LYS A 277 4.46 -11.05 21.85
N ILE A 278 3.26 -10.69 21.40
CA ILE A 278 2.41 -11.51 20.55
C ILE A 278 2.10 -10.78 19.25
N HIS A 279 2.21 -11.52 18.15
CA HIS A 279 1.69 -11.20 16.82
C HIS A 279 0.91 -12.41 16.32
N VAL A 280 -0.32 -12.21 15.85
CA VAL A 280 -1.12 -13.28 15.23
C VAL A 280 -2.09 -12.69 14.21
N HIS A 281 -2.23 -13.36 13.07
CA HIS A 281 -3.30 -13.06 12.12
C HIS A 281 -4.52 -13.92 12.48
N THR A 282 -5.65 -13.29 12.78
CA THR A 282 -6.87 -14.00 13.19
C THR A 282 -8.12 -13.30 12.70
N ASN A 283 -9.25 -14.01 12.65
CA ASN A 283 -10.56 -13.42 12.41
C ASN A 283 -11.27 -13.02 13.72
N ASP A 284 -10.72 -13.41 14.87
CA ASP A 284 -11.27 -13.09 16.19
C ASP A 284 -10.15 -12.65 17.16
N PRO A 285 -9.72 -11.37 17.07
CA PRO A 285 -8.73 -10.79 17.97
C PRO A 285 -9.10 -10.94 19.46
N GLY A 286 -10.40 -10.97 19.76
CA GLY A 286 -10.92 -11.08 21.12
C GLY A 286 -10.46 -12.35 21.84
N LEU A 287 -10.38 -13.48 21.13
CA LEU A 287 -9.90 -14.76 21.69
C LEU A 287 -8.42 -14.69 22.09
N ALA A 288 -7.59 -14.06 21.26
CA ALA A 288 -6.16 -13.88 21.56
C ALA A 288 -5.96 -13.01 22.81
N ILE A 289 -6.71 -11.90 22.90
CA ILE A 289 -6.69 -10.95 24.02
C ILE A 289 -7.16 -11.60 25.32
N GLN A 290 -8.28 -12.33 25.29
CA GLN A 290 -8.81 -13.01 26.47
C GLN A 290 -7.84 -14.05 27.03
N LYS A 291 -7.19 -14.83 26.15
CA LYS A 291 -6.16 -15.78 26.59
C LYS A 291 -4.94 -15.06 27.16
N ALA A 292 -4.52 -13.97 26.54
CA ALA A 292 -3.36 -13.18 26.99
C ALA A 292 -3.54 -12.59 28.40
N LEU A 293 -4.75 -12.11 28.73
CA LEU A 293 -5.10 -11.60 30.06
C LEU A 293 -4.95 -12.63 31.19
N THR A 294 -4.86 -13.93 30.86
CA THR A 294 -4.59 -14.97 31.87
C THR A 294 -3.13 -15.00 32.36
N TYR A 295 -2.21 -14.37 31.62
CA TYR A 295 -0.78 -14.31 31.93
C TYR A 295 -0.34 -12.96 32.54
N GLY A 296 -1.07 -11.87 32.28
CA GLY A 296 -0.76 -10.56 32.85
C GLY A 296 -1.47 -9.40 32.16
N GLN A 297 -0.98 -8.19 32.42
CA GLN A 297 -1.57 -6.95 31.93
C GLN A 297 -1.16 -6.68 30.48
N LEU A 298 -2.10 -6.21 29.65
CA LEU A 298 -1.83 -5.91 28.25
C LEU A 298 -1.38 -4.46 28.07
N SER A 299 -0.43 -4.26 27.15
CA SER A 299 0.09 -2.97 26.75
C SER A 299 0.36 -2.94 25.25
N LYS A 300 0.38 -1.74 24.67
CA LYS A 300 0.64 -1.49 23.23
C LYS A 300 -0.17 -2.41 22.31
N MET A 301 -1.48 -2.45 22.53
CA MET A 301 -2.39 -3.25 21.71
C MET A 301 -2.64 -2.57 20.36
N LYS A 302 -2.61 -3.35 19.28
CA LYS A 302 -2.93 -2.93 17.91
C LYS A 302 -3.78 -4.02 17.26
N ILE A 303 -4.83 -3.62 16.54
CA ILE A 303 -5.64 -4.50 15.72
C ILE A 303 -5.88 -3.75 14.41
N ASP A 304 -5.35 -4.27 13.32
CA ASP A 304 -5.53 -3.67 11.99
C ASP A 304 -6.25 -4.64 11.08
N ASN A 305 -7.14 -4.09 10.25
CA ASN A 305 -7.82 -4.85 9.21
C ASN A 305 -6.93 -4.85 7.97
N MET A 306 -6.24 -5.97 7.73
CA MET A 306 -5.31 -6.11 6.61
C MET A 306 -6.03 -6.02 5.25
N ARG A 307 -7.35 -6.24 5.20
CA ARG A 307 -8.14 -6.06 3.98
C ARG A 307 -8.37 -4.58 3.64
N GLU A 308 -8.55 -3.75 4.67
CA GLU A 308 -8.68 -2.29 4.52
C GLU A 308 -7.31 -1.65 4.24
N GLU A 309 -6.25 -2.04 4.96
CA GLU A 309 -4.89 -1.52 4.70
C GLU A 309 -4.40 -1.83 3.27
N HIS A 310 -4.78 -2.98 2.71
CA HIS A 310 -4.49 -3.32 1.32
C HIS A 310 -5.31 -2.46 0.33
N GLN A 311 -6.58 -2.16 0.64
CA GLN A 311 -7.42 -1.27 -0.16
C GLN A 311 -6.97 0.20 -0.08
N GLU A 312 -6.57 0.69 1.11
CA GLU A 312 -6.05 2.05 1.32
C GLU A 312 -4.69 2.26 0.64
N LYS A 313 -3.82 1.23 0.58
CA LYS A 313 -2.54 1.33 -0.12
C LYS A 313 -2.69 1.42 -1.64
N LEU A 314 -3.70 0.76 -2.21
CA LEU A 314 -4.04 0.89 -3.64
C LEU A 314 -4.54 2.31 -4.00
N ILE A 315 -5.13 3.03 -3.05
CA ILE A 315 -5.69 4.39 -3.25
C ILE A 315 -4.59 5.46 -3.16
N ARG A 316 -3.58 5.27 -2.30
CA ARG A 316 -2.50 6.25 -2.03
C ARG A 316 -1.55 6.53 -3.20
N ASP A 317 -1.40 5.59 -4.14
CA ASP A 317 -0.54 5.79 -5.31
C ASP A 317 -1.17 6.75 -6.35
N ALA A 318 -2.49 6.91 -6.33
CA ALA A 318 -3.18 7.94 -7.11
C ALA A 318 -3.04 9.34 -6.48
N GLU A 319 -3.10 9.42 -5.15
CA GLU A 319 -2.97 10.68 -4.41
C GLU A 319 -1.61 11.38 -4.63
N LYS A 320 -0.53 10.62 -4.89
CA LYS A 320 0.82 11.19 -5.07
C LYS A 320 1.06 11.87 -6.41
N LEU A 321 0.39 11.43 -7.48
CA LEU A 321 0.40 12.15 -8.75
C LEU A 321 -0.43 13.44 -8.63
N ALA A 322 -1.55 13.37 -7.91
CA ALA A 322 -2.38 14.53 -7.57
C ALA A 322 -1.63 15.53 -6.68
N GLU A 323 -0.77 15.10 -5.75
CA GLU A 323 -0.01 16.01 -4.87
C GLU A 323 1.14 16.72 -5.60
N GLN A 324 1.72 16.12 -6.65
CA GLN A 324 2.70 16.78 -7.51
C GLN A 324 2.03 17.75 -8.49
N GLN A 325 0.88 17.39 -9.08
CA GLN A 325 0.11 18.31 -9.93
C GLN A 325 -0.54 19.44 -9.13
N ALA A 326 -1.07 19.17 -7.93
CA ALA A 326 -1.63 20.18 -7.05
C ALA A 326 -0.55 21.14 -6.49
N ASN A 327 0.70 20.69 -6.29
CA ASN A 327 1.79 21.60 -5.93
C ASN A 327 2.29 22.45 -7.12
N GLU A 328 2.20 21.95 -8.35
CA GLU A 328 2.48 22.72 -9.56
C GLU A 328 1.34 23.73 -9.87
N GLU A 329 0.08 23.38 -9.62
CA GLU A 329 -1.07 24.28 -9.73
C GLU A 329 -1.14 25.29 -8.57
N ALA A 330 -0.84 24.90 -7.33
CA ALA A 330 -0.79 25.80 -6.17
C ALA A 330 0.37 26.81 -6.24
N ALA A 331 1.49 26.45 -6.88
CA ALA A 331 2.56 27.40 -7.19
C ALA A 331 2.15 28.47 -8.23
N HIS A 332 1.04 28.24 -8.95
CA HIS A 332 0.47 29.16 -9.94
C HIS A 332 -0.73 29.98 -9.40
N GLU A 333 -1.31 29.63 -8.24
CA GLU A 333 -2.48 30.29 -7.65
C GLU A 333 -2.19 31.24 -6.47
N GLU A 334 -0.94 31.66 -6.25
CA GLU A 334 -0.72 32.84 -5.39
C GLU A 334 -1.10 34.13 -6.12
N LYS A 335 -2.36 34.55 -5.86
CA LYS A 335 -3.01 35.87 -6.10
C LYS A 335 -3.99 35.92 -7.27
N LYS A 336 -5.09 35.17 -7.20
CA LYS A 336 -6.37 35.64 -7.80
C LYS A 336 -7.13 36.50 -6.78
N PRO A 337 -7.74 37.63 -7.20
CA PRO A 337 -8.65 38.39 -6.34
C PRO A 337 -9.84 37.50 -5.94
N ALA A 338 -10.40 37.72 -4.75
CA ALA A 338 -11.62 37.02 -4.33
C ALA A 338 -12.74 37.26 -5.35
N GLU A 339 -13.04 36.23 -6.14
CA GLU A 339 -14.16 36.26 -7.08
C GLU A 339 -15.48 36.36 -6.31
N PRO A 340 -16.49 37.06 -6.86
CA PRO A 340 -17.79 37.15 -6.22
C PRO A 340 -18.39 35.75 -6.06
N ARG A 341 -18.98 35.49 -4.89
CA ARG A 341 -19.67 34.24 -4.57
C ARG A 341 -20.76 33.96 -5.61
N LYS A 342 -20.72 32.77 -6.22
CA LYS A 342 -21.68 32.35 -7.25
C LYS A 342 -23.00 31.93 -6.61
N ALA A 343 -24.10 32.06 -7.35
CA ALA A 343 -25.39 31.52 -6.90
C ALA A 343 -25.35 29.99 -6.85
N MET A 344 -24.79 29.35 -7.88
CA MET A 344 -24.70 27.91 -8.01
C MET A 344 -23.30 27.51 -8.47
N GLY A 345 -22.81 26.38 -7.97
CA GLY A 345 -21.56 25.77 -8.40
C GLY A 345 -21.65 24.25 -8.44
N PHE A 346 -20.62 23.61 -8.99
CA PHE A 346 -20.62 22.19 -9.32
C PHE A 346 -19.37 21.48 -8.79
N ILE A 347 -19.59 20.29 -8.25
CA ILE A 347 -18.56 19.30 -7.92
C ILE A 347 -18.83 18.08 -8.77
N ALA A 348 -17.84 17.65 -9.56
CA ALA A 348 -17.92 16.42 -10.33
C ALA A 348 -16.89 15.41 -9.83
N VAL A 349 -17.26 14.14 -9.77
CA VAL A 349 -16.29 13.05 -9.61
C VAL A 349 -15.92 12.53 -10.98
N SER A 350 -14.63 12.53 -11.30
CA SER A 350 -14.15 12.13 -12.62
C SER A 350 -12.74 11.56 -12.53
N ILE A 351 -12.36 10.76 -13.52
CA ILE A 351 -11.00 10.26 -13.69
C ILE A 351 -10.62 10.34 -15.17
N GLY A 352 -9.40 10.81 -15.44
CA GLY A 352 -8.87 11.01 -16.77
C GLY A 352 -8.70 12.49 -17.11
N ALA A 353 -7.56 12.83 -17.71
CA ALA A 353 -7.21 14.23 -17.98
C ALA A 353 -8.23 14.91 -18.90
N GLY A 354 -8.69 14.22 -19.95
CA GLY A 354 -9.68 14.75 -20.89
C GLY A 354 -11.08 14.91 -20.28
N MET A 355 -11.54 13.91 -19.50
CA MET A 355 -12.80 14.01 -18.76
C MET A 355 -12.81 15.16 -17.77
N ASN A 356 -11.67 15.37 -17.09
CA ASN A 356 -11.53 16.47 -16.16
C ASN A 356 -11.58 17.84 -16.87
N GLU A 357 -10.94 17.98 -18.02
CA GLU A 357 -11.04 19.22 -18.80
C GLU A 357 -12.46 19.46 -19.32
N ILE A 358 -13.17 18.42 -19.79
CA ILE A 358 -14.58 18.55 -20.21
C ILE A 358 -15.45 19.08 -19.07
N PHE A 359 -15.33 18.53 -17.85
CA PHE A 359 -16.09 19.05 -16.71
C PHE A 359 -15.73 20.49 -16.37
N LYS A 360 -14.45 20.87 -16.41
CA LYS A 360 -14.02 22.26 -16.17
C LYS A 360 -14.60 23.21 -17.23
N GLU A 361 -14.57 22.82 -18.50
CA GLU A 361 -15.12 23.62 -19.61
C GLU A 361 -16.64 23.78 -19.50
N LEU A 362 -17.33 22.75 -19.01
CA LEU A 362 -18.76 22.78 -18.73
C LEU A 362 -19.13 23.55 -17.44
N GLY A 363 -18.13 24.02 -16.69
CA GLY A 363 -18.33 24.89 -15.53
C GLY A 363 -18.30 24.18 -14.17
N ALA A 364 -17.71 22.99 -14.08
CA ALA A 364 -17.41 22.37 -12.79
C ALA A 364 -16.40 23.24 -12.00
N ASP A 365 -16.77 23.63 -10.78
CA ASP A 365 -15.93 24.45 -9.91
C ASP A 365 -14.85 23.62 -9.21
N TYR A 366 -15.14 22.35 -8.97
CA TYR A 366 -14.21 21.42 -8.34
C TYR A 366 -14.38 20.02 -8.90
N ILE A 367 -13.26 19.34 -9.12
CA ILE A 367 -13.24 17.94 -9.54
C ILE A 367 -12.60 17.14 -8.43
N ILE A 368 -13.33 16.13 -7.96
CA ILE A 368 -12.79 15.11 -7.08
C ILE A 368 -12.35 13.96 -7.97
N GLU A 369 -11.08 13.57 -7.88
CA GLU A 369 -10.63 12.38 -8.60
C GLU A 369 -11.32 11.13 -8.02
N GLY A 370 -11.95 10.35 -8.88
CA GLY A 370 -12.65 9.13 -8.47
C GLY A 370 -13.29 8.39 -9.64
N GLY A 371 -13.50 7.09 -9.46
CA GLY A 371 -13.99 6.17 -10.49
C GLY A 371 -14.51 4.87 -9.90
N GLN A 372 -14.70 3.82 -10.72
CA GLN A 372 -15.27 2.54 -10.26
C GLN A 372 -14.46 1.86 -9.16
N THR A 373 -13.13 2.03 -9.19
CA THR A 373 -12.18 1.41 -8.25
C THR A 373 -11.70 2.38 -7.14
N MET A 374 -11.98 3.67 -7.27
CA MET A 374 -11.53 4.74 -6.36
C MET A 374 -12.73 5.60 -5.97
N ASN A 375 -13.41 5.22 -4.89
CA ASN A 375 -14.61 5.92 -4.42
C ASN A 375 -14.21 6.94 -3.34
N PRO A 376 -14.39 8.25 -3.58
CA PRO A 376 -14.12 9.29 -2.58
C PRO A 376 -14.98 9.12 -1.34
N SER A 377 -14.40 9.50 -0.21
CA SER A 377 -15.04 9.45 1.10
C SER A 377 -15.99 10.63 1.33
N THR A 378 -16.73 10.59 2.45
CA THR A 378 -17.53 11.74 2.88
C THR A 378 -16.65 12.95 3.21
N GLU A 379 -15.43 12.74 3.70
CA GLU A 379 -14.50 13.81 4.02
C GLU A 379 -14.00 14.52 2.76
N ASP A 380 -13.72 13.78 1.68
CA ASP A 380 -13.34 14.35 0.38
C ASP A 380 -14.43 15.25 -0.18
N MET A 381 -15.69 14.83 -0.06
CA MET A 381 -16.86 15.62 -0.44
C MET A 381 -16.97 16.91 0.39
N LEU A 382 -16.76 16.83 1.71
CA LEU A 382 -16.78 18.02 2.58
C LEU A 382 -15.67 19.02 2.21
N ASN A 383 -14.47 18.52 1.94
CA ASN A 383 -13.33 19.35 1.52
C ASN A 383 -13.61 20.03 0.17
N ALA A 384 -14.21 19.31 -0.79
CA ALA A 384 -14.59 19.87 -2.08
C ALA A 384 -15.70 20.94 -1.92
N ILE A 385 -16.73 20.66 -1.11
CA ILE A 385 -17.81 21.61 -0.82
C ILE A 385 -17.24 22.90 -0.22
N ASP A 386 -16.27 22.82 0.69
CA ASP A 386 -15.66 24.01 1.30
C ASP A 386 -14.97 24.90 0.26
N ARG A 387 -14.24 24.27 -0.69
CA ARG A 387 -13.50 24.97 -1.77
C ARG A 387 -14.40 25.65 -2.81
N VAL A 388 -15.63 25.18 -3.03
CA VAL A 388 -16.54 25.80 -4.00
C VAL A 388 -17.18 27.07 -3.44
N ASN A 389 -16.86 28.24 -4.02
CA ASN A 389 -17.38 29.54 -3.59
C ASN A 389 -18.80 29.84 -4.15
N ALA A 390 -19.78 29.03 -3.76
CA ALA A 390 -21.18 29.18 -4.16
C ALA A 390 -22.17 29.10 -2.97
N ASP A 391 -23.40 29.59 -3.17
CA ASP A 391 -24.51 29.46 -2.20
C ASP A 391 -25.15 28.06 -2.28
N THR A 392 -25.42 27.58 -3.49
CA THR A 392 -25.88 26.22 -3.77
C THR A 392 -24.80 25.43 -4.51
N VAL A 393 -24.54 24.18 -4.11
CA VAL A 393 -23.55 23.29 -4.73
C VAL A 393 -24.23 22.02 -5.22
N PHE A 394 -24.12 21.76 -6.52
CA PHE A 394 -24.51 20.50 -7.14
C PHE A 394 -23.34 19.51 -7.07
N ILE A 395 -23.61 18.27 -6.68
CA ILE A 395 -22.63 17.19 -6.68
C ILE A 395 -23.07 16.15 -7.71
N LEU A 396 -22.15 15.80 -8.62
CA LEU A 396 -22.28 14.77 -9.65
C LEU A 396 -21.37 13.59 -9.28
N PRO A 397 -21.88 12.56 -8.56
CA PRO A 397 -21.06 11.46 -8.06
C PRO A 397 -20.49 10.56 -9.16
N ASN A 398 -21.14 10.51 -10.32
CA ASN A 398 -20.75 9.76 -11.52
C ASN A 398 -20.40 8.27 -11.28
N ASN A 399 -20.85 7.74 -10.14
CA ASN A 399 -20.66 6.37 -9.69
C ASN A 399 -21.68 6.07 -8.59
N LYS A 400 -22.43 4.98 -8.77
CA LYS A 400 -23.46 4.52 -7.82
C LYS A 400 -22.96 4.36 -6.38
N ASN A 401 -21.68 4.00 -6.18
CA ASN A 401 -21.09 3.75 -4.86
C ASN A 401 -20.77 5.06 -4.12
N ILE A 402 -20.62 6.17 -4.85
CA ILE A 402 -20.27 7.49 -4.28
C ILE A 402 -21.51 8.27 -3.84
N VAL A 403 -22.68 7.98 -4.42
CA VAL A 403 -23.95 8.65 -4.10
C VAL A 403 -24.23 8.67 -2.59
N LEU A 404 -23.91 7.60 -1.86
CA LEU A 404 -24.10 7.55 -0.41
C LEU A 404 -23.21 8.55 0.33
N ALA A 405 -21.92 8.62 -0.01
CA ALA A 405 -20.97 9.55 0.58
C ALA A 405 -21.35 11.01 0.29
N ALA A 406 -21.76 11.31 -0.94
CA ALA A 406 -22.26 12.64 -1.32
C ALA A 406 -23.50 13.05 -0.50
N ASN A 407 -24.45 12.12 -0.31
CA ASN A 407 -25.63 12.39 0.53
C ASN A 407 -25.30 12.54 2.03
N GLN A 408 -24.29 11.81 2.53
CA GLN A 408 -23.80 12.01 3.89
C GLN A 408 -23.17 13.40 4.05
N ALA A 409 -22.33 13.83 3.11
CA ALA A 409 -21.76 15.18 3.12
C ALA A 409 -22.84 16.27 3.08
N LYS A 410 -23.85 16.11 2.21
CA LYS A 410 -25.05 16.96 2.19
C LYS A 410 -25.73 17.09 3.57
N SER A 411 -25.80 16.01 4.35
CA SER A 411 -26.44 16.03 5.67
C SER A 411 -25.60 16.71 6.78
N LEU A 412 -24.30 16.91 6.54
CA LEU A 412 -23.35 17.47 7.49
C LEU A 412 -23.07 18.97 7.25
N VAL A 413 -23.43 19.49 6.09
CA VAL A 413 -23.20 20.90 5.70
C VAL A 413 -24.44 21.74 6.01
N GLU A 414 -24.29 22.75 6.86
CA GLU A 414 -25.37 23.67 7.21
C GLU A 414 -25.28 25.04 6.50
N GLU A 415 -24.08 25.42 6.02
CA GLU A 415 -23.81 26.78 5.52
C GLU A 415 -24.08 26.99 4.02
N LYS A 416 -24.22 25.90 3.25
CA LYS A 416 -24.47 25.89 1.80
C LYS A 416 -25.63 24.94 1.50
N GLU A 417 -26.42 25.24 0.48
CA GLU A 417 -27.43 24.30 -0.02
C GLU A 417 -26.75 23.24 -0.88
N ILE A 418 -26.82 21.97 -0.49
CA ILE A 418 -26.20 20.88 -1.25
C ILE A 418 -27.26 20.06 -1.97
N ILE A 419 -27.09 19.91 -3.29
CA ILE A 419 -27.95 19.11 -4.16
C ILE A 419 -27.11 17.99 -4.76
N VAL A 420 -27.54 16.74 -4.59
CA VAL A 420 -26.84 15.58 -5.15
C VAL A 420 -27.67 15.06 -6.30
N ILE A 421 -27.17 15.22 -7.53
CA ILE A 421 -27.76 14.58 -8.71
C ILE A 421 -27.18 13.17 -8.76
N PRO A 422 -27.98 12.09 -8.65
CA PRO A 422 -27.48 10.73 -8.43
C PRO A 422 -26.95 10.08 -9.72
N THR A 423 -26.05 10.75 -10.42
CA THR A 423 -25.37 10.25 -11.62
C THR A 423 -24.52 9.03 -11.26
N LYS A 424 -24.60 8.00 -12.11
CA LYS A 424 -23.93 6.69 -11.90
C LYS A 424 -22.74 6.49 -12.82
N THR A 425 -22.62 7.31 -13.85
CA THR A 425 -21.54 7.27 -14.83
C THR A 425 -21.14 8.70 -15.19
N VAL A 426 -19.93 8.86 -15.73
CA VAL A 426 -19.39 10.15 -16.15
C VAL A 426 -20.24 10.82 -17.23
N PRO A 427 -20.72 10.12 -18.29
CA PRO A 427 -21.58 10.74 -19.27
C PRO A 427 -22.88 11.29 -18.69
N GLN A 428 -23.51 10.61 -17.72
CA GLN A 428 -24.68 11.17 -17.01
C GLN A 428 -24.33 12.49 -16.30
N GLY A 429 -23.11 12.61 -15.75
CA GLY A 429 -22.62 13.87 -15.19
C GLY A 429 -22.48 14.98 -16.24
N ILE A 430 -21.93 14.65 -17.40
CA ILE A 430 -21.79 15.57 -18.53
C ILE A 430 -23.17 16.06 -19.00
N THR A 431 -24.12 15.15 -19.20
CA THR A 431 -25.50 15.51 -19.58
C THR A 431 -26.18 16.37 -18.52
N ALA A 432 -25.97 16.07 -17.23
CA ALA A 432 -26.53 16.89 -16.15
C ALA A 432 -26.02 18.34 -16.20
N ILE A 433 -24.71 18.55 -16.37
CA ILE A 433 -24.14 19.90 -16.38
C ILE A 433 -24.44 20.66 -17.69
N ILE A 434 -24.51 19.97 -18.83
CA ILE A 434 -24.91 20.58 -20.13
C ILE A 434 -26.32 21.16 -20.05
N ASN A 435 -27.22 20.47 -19.35
CA ASN A 435 -28.61 20.90 -19.18
C ASN A 435 -28.81 21.93 -18.05
N PHE A 436 -27.72 22.43 -17.46
CA PHE A 436 -27.79 23.52 -16.48
C PHE A 436 -28.26 24.82 -17.12
N MET A 437 -29.24 25.46 -16.50
CA MET A 437 -29.76 26.77 -16.89
C MET A 437 -29.32 27.83 -15.86
N PRO A 438 -28.35 28.70 -16.19
CA PRO A 438 -27.84 29.72 -15.25
C PRO A 438 -28.89 30.70 -14.73
N ASP A 439 -29.94 30.95 -15.52
CA ASP A 439 -31.03 31.87 -15.18
C ASP A 439 -32.17 31.20 -14.38
N ALA A 440 -32.15 29.88 -14.23
CA ALA A 440 -33.17 29.12 -13.48
C ALA A 440 -32.78 28.98 -11.99
N ASP A 441 -33.76 28.70 -11.13
CA ASP A 441 -33.48 28.42 -9.72
C ASP A 441 -32.94 27.00 -9.51
N ALA A 442 -32.36 26.75 -8.32
CA ALA A 442 -31.69 25.49 -8.02
C ALA A 442 -32.60 24.27 -8.13
N LYS A 443 -33.87 24.43 -7.75
CA LYS A 443 -34.87 23.36 -7.80
C LYS A 443 -35.26 23.03 -9.24
N THR A 444 -35.42 24.04 -10.08
CA THR A 444 -35.71 23.87 -11.51
C THR A 444 -34.55 23.15 -12.20
N ASN A 445 -33.31 23.52 -11.86
CA ASN A 445 -32.12 22.83 -12.34
C ASN A 445 -32.04 21.38 -11.83
N GLU A 446 -32.33 21.12 -10.54
CA GLU A 446 -32.39 19.76 -10.00
C GLU A 446 -33.43 18.90 -10.74
N GLU A 447 -34.65 19.41 -10.95
CA GLU A 447 -35.72 18.71 -11.67
C GLU A 447 -35.35 18.44 -13.14
N ALA A 448 -34.73 19.40 -13.83
CA ALA A 448 -34.28 19.24 -15.21
C ALA A 448 -33.16 18.18 -15.32
N MET A 449 -32.11 18.30 -14.51
CA MET A 449 -31.00 17.35 -14.49
C MET A 449 -31.47 15.93 -14.17
N LEU A 450 -32.39 15.76 -13.21
CA LEU A 450 -32.93 14.46 -12.86
C LEU A 450 -33.75 13.81 -13.99
N GLU A 451 -34.34 14.61 -14.88
CA GLU A 451 -35.04 14.07 -16.05
C GLU A 451 -34.06 13.69 -17.16
N GLU A 452 -33.10 14.57 -17.48
CA GLU A 452 -32.19 14.35 -18.60
C GLU A 452 -31.22 13.19 -18.38
N ILE A 453 -30.74 12.96 -17.15
CA ILE A 453 -29.83 11.82 -16.88
C ILE A 453 -30.48 10.44 -17.12
N LYS A 454 -31.82 10.38 -17.27
CA LYS A 454 -32.54 9.14 -17.60
C LYS A 454 -32.56 8.84 -19.10
N ASN A 455 -32.35 9.87 -19.92
CA ASN A 455 -32.36 9.75 -21.38
C ASN A 455 -31.02 9.23 -21.92
N VAL A 456 -29.97 9.26 -21.10
CA VAL A 456 -28.62 8.80 -21.48
C VAL A 456 -28.46 7.32 -21.17
N LYS A 457 -28.14 6.54 -22.19
CA LYS A 457 -27.63 5.17 -22.04
C LYS A 457 -26.12 5.21 -22.08
N THR A 458 -25.48 4.54 -21.14
CA THR A 458 -24.01 4.60 -21.02
C THR A 458 -23.34 3.25 -21.21
N GLY A 459 -22.15 3.29 -21.79
CA GLY A 459 -21.31 2.12 -22.08
C GLY A 459 -19.87 2.34 -21.67
N GLN A 460 -19.17 1.27 -21.30
CA GLN A 460 -17.74 1.28 -20.99
C GLN A 460 -17.08 0.03 -21.59
N VAL A 461 -15.91 0.19 -22.19
CA VAL A 461 -15.15 -0.92 -22.80
C VAL A 461 -13.84 -1.12 -22.04
N THR A 462 -13.61 -2.34 -21.57
CA THR A 462 -12.43 -2.74 -20.78
C THR A 462 -12.05 -4.18 -21.11
N TYR A 463 -10.93 -4.67 -20.58
CA TYR A 463 -10.53 -6.08 -20.68
C TYR A 463 -10.88 -6.86 -19.39
N ALA A 464 -10.98 -8.18 -19.51
CA ALA A 464 -11.19 -9.11 -18.42
C ALA A 464 -9.85 -9.50 -17.77
N VAL A 465 -9.76 -9.37 -16.46
CA VAL A 465 -8.53 -9.70 -15.69
C VAL A 465 -8.47 -11.15 -15.22
N ARG A 466 -9.52 -11.96 -15.47
CA ARG A 466 -9.59 -13.37 -15.11
C ARG A 466 -10.74 -14.07 -15.82
N ASP A 467 -10.67 -15.39 -15.87
CA ASP A 467 -11.80 -16.22 -16.28
C ASP A 467 -12.99 -16.03 -15.32
N THR A 468 -14.16 -15.75 -15.88
CA THR A 468 -15.42 -15.63 -15.12
C THR A 468 -16.61 -16.04 -15.97
N HIS A 469 -17.69 -16.41 -15.29
CA HIS A 469 -18.99 -16.63 -15.91
C HIS A 469 -19.99 -15.66 -15.27
N ILE A 470 -20.48 -14.70 -16.06
CA ILE A 470 -21.44 -13.69 -15.61
C ILE A 470 -22.64 -13.76 -16.56
N ASP A 471 -23.82 -13.88 -15.98
CA ASP A 471 -25.08 -14.18 -16.67
C ASP A 471 -24.97 -15.48 -17.49
N ASP A 472 -25.02 -15.38 -18.83
CA ASP A 472 -24.89 -16.50 -19.78
C ASP A 472 -23.58 -16.43 -20.61
N LYS A 473 -22.66 -15.52 -20.27
CA LYS A 473 -21.43 -15.27 -21.04
C LYS A 473 -20.22 -15.87 -20.34
N GLU A 474 -19.48 -16.69 -21.08
CA GLU A 474 -18.15 -17.19 -20.68
C GLU A 474 -17.13 -16.12 -21.09
N ILE A 475 -16.38 -15.61 -20.11
CA ILE A 475 -15.40 -14.54 -20.26
C ILE A 475 -14.07 -15.13 -19.83
N HIS A 476 -13.08 -15.07 -20.72
CA HIS A 476 -11.72 -15.49 -20.42
C HIS A 476 -10.83 -14.29 -20.06
N GLU A 477 -9.78 -14.55 -19.31
CA GLU A 477 -8.72 -13.57 -19.08
C GLU A 477 -8.19 -13.02 -20.41
N GLY A 478 -8.16 -11.68 -20.53
CA GLY A 478 -7.76 -10.94 -21.71
C GLY A 478 -8.87 -10.65 -22.72
N ASP A 479 -10.09 -11.19 -22.55
CA ASP A 479 -11.22 -10.83 -23.42
C ASP A 479 -11.62 -9.36 -23.22
N ILE A 480 -12.04 -8.69 -24.30
CA ILE A 480 -12.65 -7.36 -24.27
C ILE A 480 -14.12 -7.50 -23.85
N MET A 481 -14.55 -6.62 -22.97
CA MET A 481 -15.91 -6.56 -22.42
C MET A 481 -16.50 -5.18 -22.63
N GLY A 482 -17.70 -5.14 -23.19
CA GLY A 482 -18.57 -3.96 -23.22
C GLY A 482 -19.60 -4.03 -22.09
N ILE A 483 -19.52 -3.09 -21.16
CA ILE A 483 -20.37 -2.98 -19.98
C ILE A 483 -21.35 -1.83 -20.19
N GLY A 484 -22.65 -2.11 -20.13
CA GLY A 484 -23.70 -1.08 -20.12
C GLY A 484 -24.34 -0.92 -18.75
N ASP A 485 -25.37 -0.08 -18.67
CA ASP A 485 -26.07 0.24 -17.41
C ASP A 485 -26.65 -0.99 -16.68
N SER A 486 -27.03 -2.02 -17.42
CA SER A 486 -27.65 -3.25 -16.89
C SER A 486 -26.70 -4.44 -16.72
N GLY A 487 -25.41 -4.31 -17.08
CA GLY A 487 -24.44 -5.41 -17.01
C GLY A 487 -23.60 -5.56 -18.28
N ILE A 488 -23.12 -6.76 -18.56
CA ILE A 488 -22.19 -7.03 -19.67
C ILE A 488 -22.97 -7.24 -20.98
N LEU A 489 -22.88 -6.28 -21.90
CA LEU A 489 -23.61 -6.27 -23.17
C LEU A 489 -22.84 -6.87 -24.34
N ALA A 490 -21.50 -6.81 -24.33
CA ALA A 490 -20.65 -7.37 -25.38
C ALA A 490 -19.41 -8.07 -24.78
N VAL A 491 -18.95 -9.16 -25.41
CA VAL A 491 -17.71 -9.88 -25.03
C VAL A 491 -17.05 -10.39 -26.30
N GLY A 492 -15.78 -10.04 -26.50
CA GLY A 492 -15.02 -10.42 -27.69
C GLY A 492 -13.52 -10.39 -27.44
N LYS A 493 -12.74 -10.56 -28.51
CA LYS A 493 -11.26 -10.51 -28.46
C LYS A 493 -10.67 -9.29 -29.12
N ASP A 494 -11.48 -8.62 -29.93
CA ASP A 494 -11.09 -7.45 -30.69
C ASP A 494 -11.79 -6.23 -30.11
N LEU A 495 -11.02 -5.15 -29.91
CA LEU A 495 -11.51 -3.96 -29.23
C LEU A 495 -12.62 -3.27 -30.02
N GLU A 496 -12.40 -3.04 -31.31
CA GLU A 496 -13.32 -2.29 -32.16
C GLU A 496 -14.61 -3.06 -32.40
N GLU A 497 -14.51 -4.36 -32.72
CA GLU A 497 -15.70 -5.20 -32.93
C GLU A 497 -16.54 -5.33 -31.66
N THR A 498 -15.90 -5.47 -30.49
CA THR A 498 -16.63 -5.53 -29.21
C THR A 498 -17.27 -4.17 -28.88
N THR A 499 -16.62 -3.07 -29.24
CA THR A 499 -17.17 -1.72 -29.05
C THR A 499 -18.36 -1.47 -29.98
N LYS A 500 -18.29 -1.90 -31.25
CA LYS A 500 -19.42 -1.86 -32.20
C LYS A 500 -20.61 -2.69 -31.68
N GLU A 501 -20.35 -3.88 -31.14
CA GLU A 501 -21.40 -4.71 -30.52
C GLU A 501 -22.03 -3.99 -29.32
N LEU A 502 -21.22 -3.34 -28.47
CA LEU A 502 -21.74 -2.55 -27.36
C LEU A 502 -22.64 -1.40 -27.86
N ILE A 503 -22.18 -0.60 -28.83
CA ILE A 503 -22.96 0.49 -29.42
C ILE A 503 -24.28 -0.03 -30.00
N ALA A 504 -24.25 -1.16 -30.71
CA ALA A 504 -25.45 -1.77 -31.28
C ALA A 504 -26.48 -2.22 -30.23
N ASN A 505 -26.05 -2.48 -28.99
CA ASN A 505 -26.97 -2.78 -27.88
C ASN A 505 -27.48 -1.51 -27.16
N LEU A 506 -26.84 -0.35 -27.34
CA LEU A 506 -27.23 0.92 -26.72
C LEU A 506 -28.14 1.75 -27.64
N VAL A 507 -27.84 1.78 -28.95
CA VAL A 507 -28.59 2.54 -29.95
C VAL A 507 -29.97 1.93 -30.20
N ASP A 508 -30.98 2.77 -30.26
CA ASP A 508 -32.34 2.44 -30.70
C ASP A 508 -32.90 3.48 -31.68
N GLU A 509 -34.20 3.38 -32.00
CA GLU A 509 -34.86 4.22 -32.99
C GLU A 509 -35.01 5.69 -32.58
N ASP A 510 -34.84 6.00 -31.30
CA ASP A 510 -34.97 7.34 -30.73
C ASP A 510 -33.61 8.00 -30.47
N SER A 511 -32.49 7.31 -30.76
CA SER A 511 -31.13 7.82 -30.50
C SER A 511 -30.72 8.88 -31.54
N GLU A 512 -30.24 10.03 -31.07
CA GLU A 512 -29.84 11.17 -31.91
C GLU A 512 -28.33 11.46 -31.84
N LEU A 513 -27.66 11.08 -30.74
CA LEU A 513 -26.24 11.34 -30.53
C LEU A 513 -25.50 10.14 -29.93
N ILE A 514 -24.32 9.83 -30.46
CA ILE A 514 -23.34 8.91 -29.88
C ILE A 514 -22.09 9.70 -29.54
N SER A 515 -21.80 9.86 -28.24
CA SER A 515 -20.55 10.47 -27.77
C SER A 515 -19.56 9.38 -27.37
N ILE A 516 -18.36 9.43 -27.95
CA ILE A 516 -17.27 8.49 -27.71
C ILE A 516 -16.14 9.20 -26.97
N TYR A 517 -15.77 8.67 -25.81
CA TYR A 517 -14.68 9.18 -24.99
C TYR A 517 -13.54 8.17 -24.91
N TYR A 518 -12.44 8.41 -25.61
CA TYR A 518 -11.34 7.45 -25.68
C TYR A 518 -10.32 7.61 -24.54
N GLY A 519 -9.81 6.47 -24.05
CA GLY A 519 -8.90 6.37 -22.90
C GLY A 519 -7.43 6.62 -23.26
N GLU A 520 -6.54 6.61 -22.26
CA GLU A 520 -5.12 6.92 -22.45
C GLU A 520 -4.36 5.90 -23.31
N GLU A 521 -4.86 4.66 -23.38
CA GLU A 521 -4.30 3.55 -24.16
C GLU A 521 -4.78 3.54 -25.62
N VAL A 522 -5.67 4.45 -26.01
CA VAL A 522 -6.16 4.58 -27.40
C VAL A 522 -5.52 5.81 -28.04
N SER A 523 -4.90 5.62 -29.21
CA SER A 523 -4.30 6.74 -29.94
C SER A 523 -5.38 7.59 -30.60
N GLU A 524 -5.17 8.91 -30.70
CA GLU A 524 -6.09 9.84 -31.38
C GLU A 524 -6.37 9.39 -32.83
N GLU A 525 -5.36 8.91 -33.55
CA GLU A 525 -5.50 8.42 -34.93
C GLU A 525 -6.42 7.20 -35.03
N ASP A 526 -6.32 6.26 -34.09
CA ASP A 526 -7.18 5.06 -34.07
C ASP A 526 -8.60 5.42 -33.64
N ALA A 527 -8.75 6.35 -32.70
CA ALA A 527 -10.04 6.85 -32.24
C ALA A 527 -10.79 7.61 -33.35
N GLU A 528 -10.10 8.45 -34.13
CA GLU A 528 -10.65 9.14 -35.31
C GLU A 528 -11.13 8.14 -36.37
N LYS A 529 -10.30 7.13 -36.71
CA LYS A 529 -10.70 6.07 -37.66
C LYS A 529 -11.92 5.32 -37.19
N PHE A 530 -11.94 4.93 -35.92
CA PHE A 530 -13.08 4.22 -35.33
C PHE A 530 -14.35 5.08 -35.40
N THR A 531 -14.25 6.39 -35.17
CA THR A 531 -15.36 7.33 -35.28
C THR A 531 -15.91 7.42 -36.71
N GLU A 532 -15.04 7.45 -37.72
CA GLU A 532 -15.46 7.40 -39.13
C GLU A 532 -16.28 6.12 -39.41
N GLU A 533 -15.83 4.97 -38.90
CA GLU A 533 -16.55 3.70 -39.06
C GLU A 533 -17.92 3.69 -38.37
N ILE A 534 -18.02 4.23 -37.15
CA ILE A 534 -19.31 4.34 -36.44
C ILE A 534 -20.25 5.32 -37.17
N THR A 535 -19.73 6.43 -37.71
CA THR A 535 -20.51 7.39 -38.50
C THR A 535 -21.07 6.75 -39.77
N GLU A 536 -20.31 5.88 -40.43
CA GLU A 536 -20.80 5.11 -41.59
C GLU A 536 -21.88 4.08 -41.21
N LEU A 537 -21.78 3.48 -40.01
CA LEU A 537 -22.76 2.51 -39.49
C LEU A 537 -24.08 3.16 -39.07
N TYR A 538 -24.04 4.39 -38.57
CA TYR A 538 -25.21 5.13 -38.07
C TYR A 538 -25.36 6.50 -38.77
N PRO A 539 -25.71 6.53 -40.07
CA PRO A 539 -25.74 7.77 -40.85
C PRO A 539 -26.84 8.77 -40.44
N ASP A 540 -27.79 8.34 -39.63
CA ASP A 540 -28.91 9.15 -39.13
C ASP A 540 -28.66 9.64 -37.68
N VAL A 541 -27.51 9.33 -37.08
CA VAL A 541 -27.13 9.66 -35.70
C VAL A 541 -25.83 10.47 -35.72
N ASP A 542 -25.76 11.57 -34.97
CA ASP A 542 -24.52 12.35 -34.87
C ASP A 542 -23.52 11.56 -34.01
N VAL A 543 -22.26 11.46 -34.45
CA VAL A 543 -21.20 10.77 -33.71
C VAL A 543 -20.11 11.78 -33.38
N ASP A 544 -19.88 12.01 -32.08
CA ASP A 544 -18.82 12.89 -31.59
C ASP A 544 -17.75 12.07 -30.86
N ILE A 545 -16.50 12.51 -30.97
CA ILE A 545 -15.38 11.92 -30.26
C ILE A 545 -14.58 12.96 -29.49
N GLN A 546 -14.27 12.63 -28.25
CA GLN A 546 -13.49 13.47 -27.36
C GLN A 546 -12.43 12.63 -26.63
N PHE A 547 -11.29 13.25 -26.32
CA PHE A 547 -10.31 12.62 -25.45
C PHE A 547 -10.86 12.57 -24.02
N GLY A 548 -10.92 11.38 -23.43
CA GLY A 548 -11.29 11.19 -22.02
C GLY A 548 -10.08 10.94 -21.12
N GLY A 549 -9.09 10.21 -21.62
CA GLY A 549 -7.84 9.94 -20.90
C GLY A 549 -8.02 9.13 -19.62
N GLN A 550 -9.13 8.41 -19.48
CA GLN A 550 -9.31 7.48 -18.37
C GLN A 550 -8.35 6.26 -18.53
N PRO A 551 -7.79 5.73 -17.43
CA PRO A 551 -6.71 4.75 -17.48
C PRO A 551 -7.15 3.31 -17.76
N ILE A 552 -8.36 2.93 -17.33
CA ILE A 552 -8.83 1.53 -17.37
C ILE A 552 -9.70 1.26 -18.60
N TYR A 553 -10.51 2.23 -19.01
CA TYR A 553 -11.51 2.05 -20.06
C TYR A 553 -10.98 2.57 -21.40
N TYR A 554 -10.87 1.69 -22.40
CA TYR A 554 -10.51 2.08 -23.76
C TYR A 554 -11.50 3.09 -24.33
N TYR A 555 -12.81 2.87 -24.10
CA TYR A 555 -13.87 3.76 -24.49
C TYR A 555 -14.91 3.90 -23.38
N VAL A 556 -15.40 5.12 -23.18
CA VAL A 556 -16.64 5.42 -22.44
C VAL A 556 -17.62 6.02 -23.45
N LEU A 557 -18.87 5.57 -23.43
CA LEU A 557 -19.87 5.88 -24.43
C LEU A 557 -21.11 6.53 -23.78
N ALA A 558 -21.68 7.50 -24.48
CA ALA A 558 -23.01 8.02 -24.24
C ALA A 558 -23.85 7.84 -25.50
N VAL A 559 -25.06 7.32 -25.36
CA VAL A 559 -26.06 7.30 -26.43
C VAL A 559 -27.30 8.00 -25.88
N GLU A 560 -27.68 9.09 -26.53
CA GLU A 560 -28.78 9.99 -26.13
C GLU A 560 -29.91 9.98 -27.15
#